data_AF-A0A7S3I188-F1
#
_entry.id   AF-A0A7S3I188-F1
#
_cell.length_a   1.000
_cell.length_b   1.000
_cell.length_c   1.000
_cell.angle_alpha   90.00
_cell.angle_beta   90.00
_cell.angle_gamma   90.00
#
_symmetry.space_group_name_H-M   'P 1'
#
loop_
_entity.id
_entity.type
_entity.pdbx_description
1 polymer ?
#
loop_
_entity_poly.entity_id
_entity_poly.type
_entity_poly.pdbx_seq_one_letter_code
_entity_poly.pdbx_strand_id
1 'polypeptide(L)'
;MPSAKFIEKCMQLFEIQNLHHGVMMVGPTGCGKTAAWKLLLDCMTRVDGVKGESYVIDPKAICKDDLYGKLDATTAEWTDGVFTGVLRKIIDNARGEMSK
;
A
#
# COMPACT_ATOMS: atom_id res chain seq x y z
N MET A 1 -4.21 10.00 25.10
CA MET A 1 -3.35 10.86 24.26
C MET A 1 -2.20 10.02 23.72
N PRO A 2 -1.87 10.10 22.41
CA PRO A 2 -0.70 9.41 21.86
C PRO A 2 0.59 9.91 22.55
N SER A 3 1.58 9.02 22.72
CA SER A 3 2.85 9.40 23.34
C SER A 3 3.65 10.31 22.40
N ALA A 4 4.45 11.22 22.95
CA ALA A 4 5.29 12.13 22.15
C ALA A 4 6.19 11.37 21.15
N LYS A 5 6.77 10.25 21.59
CA LYS A 5 7.60 9.38 20.75
C LYS A 5 6.83 8.77 19.57
N PHE A 6 5.54 8.45 19.75
CA PHE A 6 4.72 7.93 18.67
C PHE A 6 4.42 9.01 17.62
N ILE A 7 4.12 10.23 18.06
CA ILE A 7 3.90 11.39 17.17
C ILE A 7 5.16 11.67 16.35
N GLU A 8 6.33 11.69 17.00
CA GLU A 8 7.62 11.88 16.33
C GLU A 8 7.86 10.81 15.24
N LYS A 9 7.53 9.54 15.52
CA LYS A 9 7.66 8.46 14.53
C LYS A 9 6.69 8.61 13.36
N CYS A 10 5.50 9.16 13.57
CA CYS A 10 4.56 9.46 12.49
C CYS A 10 5.08 10.61 11.61
N MET A 11 5.69 11.64 12.21
CA MET A 11 6.31 12.74 11.47
C MET A 11 7.51 12.26 10.64
N GLN A 12 8.38 11.42 11.22
CA GLN A 12 9.50 10.81 10.50
C GLN A 12 9.02 9.97 9.31
N LEU A 13 7.93 9.21 9.47
CA LEU A 13 7.33 8.44 8.37
C LEU A 13 6.87 9.37 7.23
N PHE A 14 6.21 10.49 7.57
CA PHE A 14 5.78 11.48 6.59
C PHE A 14 6.95 12.11 5.82
N GLU A 15 8.01 12.51 6.52
CA GLU A 15 9.21 13.08 5.90
C GLU A 15 9.86 12.09 4.91
N ILE A 16 10.00 10.82 5.32
CA ILE A 16 10.58 9.78 4.46
C ILE A 16 9.70 9.52 3.24
N GLN A 17 8.37 9.49 3.39
CA GLN A 17 7.43 9.29 2.27
C GLN A 17 7.52 10.42 1.24
N ASN A 18 7.81 11.65 1.66
CA ASN A 18 7.99 12.78 0.74
C ASN A 18 9.32 12.72 -0.01
N LEU A 19 10.34 12.07 0.57
CA LEU A 19 11.68 11.96 -0.02
C LEU A 19 11.87 10.70 -0.88
N HIS A 20 11.11 9.64 -0.58
CA HIS A 20 11.28 8.32 -1.20
C HIS A 20 9.95 7.70 -1.63
N HIS A 21 9.95 7.06 -2.80
CA HIS A 21 8.79 6.30 -3.30
C HIS A 21 8.46 5.05 -2.47
N GLY A 22 9.42 4.55 -1.67
CA GLY A 22 9.26 3.36 -0.85
C GLY A 22 9.85 3.55 0.54
N VAL A 23 9.21 2.94 1.54
CA VAL A 23 9.61 3.02 2.94
C VAL A 23 9.47 1.66 3.61
N MET A 24 10.35 1.36 4.57
CA MET A 24 10.27 0.17 5.42
C MET A 24 10.13 0.57 6.89
N MET A 25 9.08 0.07 7.54
CA MET A 25 8.89 0.21 8.99
C MET A 25 9.35 -1.07 9.69
N VAL A 26 10.48 -1.01 10.39
CA VAL A 26 11.07 -2.17 11.07
C VAL A 26 10.97 -2.01 12.59
N GLY A 27 10.58 -3.07 13.28
CA GLY A 27 10.53 -3.11 14.74
C GLY A 27 9.78 -4.34 15.27
N PRO A 28 9.86 -4.62 16.57
CA PRO A 28 9.19 -5.78 17.18
C PRO A 28 7.66 -5.72 17.06
N THR A 29 7.00 -6.86 17.27
CA THR A 29 5.54 -6.95 17.29
C THR A 29 4.95 -6.04 18.37
N GLY A 30 3.80 -5.41 18.09
CA GLY A 30 3.13 -4.53 19.06
C GLY A 30 3.72 -3.12 19.20
N CYS A 31 4.77 -2.74 18.46
CA CYS A 31 5.37 -1.39 18.57
C CYS A 31 4.61 -0.27 17.84
N GLY A 32 3.40 -0.54 17.32
CA GLY A 32 2.54 0.49 16.73
C GLY A 32 2.77 0.80 15.24
N LYS A 33 3.56 0.00 14.49
CA LYS A 33 3.79 0.20 13.04
C LYS A 33 2.49 0.38 12.25
N THR A 34 1.55 -0.55 12.44
CA THR A 34 0.26 -0.52 11.74
C THR A 34 -0.58 0.69 12.12
N ALA A 35 -0.50 1.12 13.39
CA ALA A 35 -1.21 2.31 13.85
C ALA A 35 -0.59 3.60 13.27
N ALA A 36 0.74 3.66 13.14
CA ALA A 36 1.45 4.83 12.64
C ALA A 36 1.09 5.16 11.20
N TRP A 37 1.18 4.20 10.26
CA TRP A 37 0.86 4.49 8.86
C TRP A 37 -0.62 4.71 8.61
N LYS A 38 -1.51 4.02 9.35
CA LYS A 38 -2.96 4.26 9.25
C LYS A 38 -3.33 5.66 9.73
N LEU A 39 -2.78 6.08 10.88
CA LEU A 39 -2.98 7.43 11.39
C LEU A 39 -2.46 8.46 10.39
N LEU A 40 -1.27 8.24 9.81
CA LEU A 40 -0.71 9.16 8.82
C LEU A 40 -1.62 9.27 7.59
N LEU A 41 -2.12 8.16 7.06
CA LEU A 41 -3.05 8.14 5.92
C LEU A 41 -4.34 8.93 6.21
N ASP A 42 -4.92 8.72 7.39
CA ASP A 42 -6.12 9.45 7.84
C ASP A 42 -5.84 10.94 7.99
N CYS A 43 -4.69 11.32 8.53
CA CYS A 43 -4.26 12.71 8.66
C CYS A 43 -4.06 13.36 7.29
N MET A 44 -3.35 12.72 6.37
CA MET A 44 -3.15 13.22 5.00
C MET A 44 -4.48 13.42 4.28
N THR A 45 -5.42 12.47 4.44
CA THR A 45 -6.76 12.60 3.87
C THR A 45 -7.50 13.84 4.37
N ARG A 46 -7.32 14.21 5.65
CA ARG A 46 -7.93 15.41 6.23
C ARG A 46 -7.24 16.71 5.84
N VAL A 47 -5.93 16.68 5.64
CA VAL A 47 -5.12 17.85 5.32
C VAL A 47 -5.26 18.22 3.84
N ASP A 48 -5.14 17.24 2.95
CA ASP A 48 -5.13 17.48 1.50
C ASP A 48 -6.53 17.37 0.89
N GLY A 49 -7.50 16.82 1.64
CA GLY A 49 -8.86 16.54 1.16
C GLY A 49 -8.95 15.38 0.16
N VAL A 50 -7.83 14.70 -0.11
CA VAL A 50 -7.74 13.56 -1.04
C VAL A 50 -7.90 12.26 -0.26
N LYS A 51 -8.86 11.43 -0.64
CA LYS A 51 -9.09 10.13 0.00
C LYS A 51 -7.87 9.21 -0.19
N GLY A 52 -7.16 8.91 0.90
CA GLY A 52 -6.12 7.91 0.92
C GLY A 52 -6.68 6.49 0.80
N GLU A 53 -6.14 5.68 -0.10
CA GLU A 53 -6.44 4.25 -0.20
C GLU A 53 -5.19 3.43 0.15
N SER A 54 -5.40 2.33 0.89
CA SER A 54 -4.32 1.41 1.26
C SER A 54 -4.68 -0.02 0.91
N TYR A 55 -3.71 -0.74 0.36
CA TYR A 55 -3.82 -2.14 -0.01
C TYR A 55 -2.81 -2.94 0.82
N VAL A 56 -3.30 -3.83 1.68
CA VAL A 56 -2.45 -4.63 2.58
C VAL A 56 -2.37 -6.04 2.03
N ILE A 57 -1.15 -6.50 1.75
CA ILE A 57 -0.88 -7.83 1.20
C ILE A 57 0.13 -8.53 2.11
N ASP A 58 -0.17 -9.78 2.50
CA ASP A 58 0.81 -10.69 3.09
C ASP A 58 1.40 -11.58 1.97
N PRO A 59 2.61 -11.28 1.47
CA PRO A 59 3.18 -12.00 0.34
C PRO A 59 3.61 -13.43 0.70
N LYS A 60 3.69 -13.79 1.99
CA LYS A 60 4.04 -15.15 2.41
C LYS A 60 2.82 -16.06 2.53
N ALA A 61 1.62 -15.49 2.62
CA ALA A 61 0.38 -16.24 2.65
C ALA A 61 -0.10 -16.68 1.25
N ILE A 62 0.52 -16.16 0.19
CA ILE A 62 0.09 -16.32 -1.21
C ILE A 62 1.26 -16.92 -2.01
N CYS A 63 0.96 -17.83 -2.94
CA CYS A 63 2.00 -18.36 -3.82
C CYS A 63 2.47 -17.29 -4.82
N LYS A 64 3.66 -17.45 -5.40
CA LYS A 64 4.23 -16.43 -6.32
C LYS A 64 3.33 -16.19 -7.54
N ASP A 65 2.78 -17.26 -8.09
CA ASP A 65 1.92 -17.20 -9.28
C ASP A 65 0.62 -16.46 -8.98
N ASP A 66 0.01 -16.68 -7.81
CA ASP A 66 -1.21 -15.96 -7.40
C ASP A 66 -0.92 -14.52 -6.93
N LEU A 67 0.30 -14.23 -6.48
CA LEU A 67 0.70 -12.89 -6.06
C LEU A 67 1.00 -12.00 -7.26
N TYR A 68 1.82 -12.46 -8.20
CA TYR A 68 2.29 -11.66 -9.33
C TYR A 68 1.54 -11.93 -10.63
N GLY A 69 0.93 -13.11 -10.78
CA GLY A 69 0.34 -13.58 -12.02
C GLY A 69 1.18 -14.67 -12.67
N LYS A 70 0.57 -15.36 -13.64
CA LYS A 70 1.21 -16.43 -14.41
C LYS A 70 0.78 -16.37 -15.87
N LEU A 71 1.67 -16.83 -16.74
CA LEU A 71 1.39 -17.06 -18.14
C LEU A 71 1.00 -18.53 -18.32
N ASP A 72 -0.18 -18.78 -18.90
CA ASP A 72 -0.56 -20.14 -19.26
C ASP A 72 0.27 -20.59 -20.47
N ALA A 73 1.01 -21.69 -20.32
CA ALA A 73 1.91 -22.20 -21.37
C ALA A 73 1.17 -22.78 -22.59
N THR A 74 -0.11 -23.11 -22.45
CA THR A 74 -0.94 -23.70 -23.50
C THR A 74 -1.69 -22.63 -24.28
N THR A 75 -2.33 -21.68 -23.57
CA THR A 75 -3.13 -20.62 -24.21
C THR A 75 -2.32 -19.37 -24.52
N ALA A 76 -1.11 -19.23 -23.95
CA ALA A 76 -0.31 -18.00 -23.96
C ALA A 76 -1.05 -16.79 -23.38
N GLU A 77 -2.06 -17.03 -22.55
CA GLU A 77 -2.82 -15.97 -21.88
C GLU A 77 -2.20 -15.62 -20.53
N TRP A 78 -2.14 -14.33 -20.24
CA TRP A 78 -1.67 -13.82 -18.96
C TRP A 78 -2.83 -13.68 -17.97
N THR A 79 -2.67 -14.26 -16.78
CA THR A 79 -3.58 -14.07 -15.65
C THR A 79 -2.90 -13.22 -14.59
N ASP A 80 -3.54 -12.12 -14.19
CA ASP A 80 -3.04 -11.27 -13.11
C ASP A 80 -3.11 -11.97 -11.75
N GLY A 81 -2.10 -11.68 -10.92
CA GLY A 81 -2.13 -12.00 -9.50
C GLY A 81 -2.67 -10.85 -8.67
N VAL A 82 -2.73 -11.04 -7.34
CA VAL A 82 -3.27 -10.05 -6.40
C VAL A 82 -2.54 -8.71 -6.49
N PHE A 83 -1.20 -8.71 -6.54
CA PHE A 83 -0.41 -7.48 -6.60
C PHE A 83 -0.56 -6.77 -7.95
N THR A 84 -0.44 -7.51 -9.05
CA THR A 84 -0.54 -6.94 -10.41
C THR A 84 -1.95 -6.47 -10.73
N GLY A 85 -2.98 -7.17 -10.26
CA GLY A 85 -4.39 -6.75 -10.39
C GLY A 85 -4.70 -5.47 -9.61
N VAL A 86 -4.16 -5.30 -8.40
CA VAL A 86 -4.29 -4.03 -7.65
C VAL A 86 -3.64 -2.88 -8.40
N LEU A 87 -2.43 -3.08 -8.95
CA LEU A 87 -1.76 -2.05 -9.74
C LEU A 87 -2.55 -1.67 -11.00
N ARG A 88 -3.09 -2.65 -11.72
CA ARG A 88 -3.92 -2.41 -12.91
C ARG A 88 -5.14 -1.54 -12.54
N LYS A 89 -5.85 -1.89 -11.48
CA LYS A 89 -6.98 -1.09 -10.98
C LYS A 89 -6.60 0.38 -10.68
N ILE A 90 -5.43 0.61 -10.08
CA ILE A 90 -4.94 1.97 -9.79
C ILE A 90 -4.67 2.74 -11.09
N ILE A 91 -4.08 2.09 -12.09
CA ILE A 91 -3.79 2.70 -13.39
C ILE A 91 -5.09 3.01 -14.15
N ASP A 92 -6.03 2.07 -14.17
CA ASP A 92 -7.32 2.23 -14.86
C ASP A 92 -8.15 3.35 -14.22
N ASN A 93 -8.11 3.46 -12.89
CA ASN A 93 -8.71 4.57 -12.15
C ASN A 93 -8.08 5.91 -12.51
N ALA A 94 -6.75 5.98 -12.57
CA ALA A 94 -6.04 7.20 -12.94
C ALA A 94 -6.36 7.67 -14.36
N ARG A 95 -6.69 6.73 -15.26
CA ARG A 95 -7.10 7.01 -16.65
C ARG A 95 -8.59 7.36 -16.79
N GLY A 96 -9.39 7.20 -15.73
CA GLY A 96 -10.85 7.38 -15.78
C GLY A 96 -11.58 6.29 -16.55
N GLU A 97 -10.94 5.13 -16.76
CA GLU A 97 -11.46 4.04 -17.61
C GLU A 97 -12.44 3.13 -16.86
N MET A 98 -12.59 3.28 -15.54
CA MET A 98 -13.52 2.49 -14.71
C MET A 98 -14.99 2.99 -14.76
N SER A 99 -15.31 3.90 -15.69
CA SER A 99 -16.68 4.43 -15.93
C SER A 99 -17.39 3.76 -17.13
N LYS A 100 -17.04 2.53 -17.50
CA LYS A 100 -17.80 1.74 -18.46
C LYS A 100 -18.24 0.40 -17.88
#